data_AF-A0A9W9DC32-F1
#
_entry.id   AF-A0A9W9DC32-F1
#
_cell.length_a   1.000
_cell.length_b   1.000
_cell.length_c   1.000
_cell.angle_alpha   90.00
_cell.angle_beta   90.00
_cell.angle_gamma   90.00
#
_symmetry.space_group_name_H-M   'P 1'
#
loop_
_entity.id
_entity.type
_entity.pdbx_description
1 polymer ?
#
loop_
_entity_poly.entity_id
_entity_poly.type
_entity_poly.pdbx_seq_one_letter_code
_entity_poly.pdbx_strand_id
1 'polypeptide(L)'
;MFAARTAFRAAPRQALARAPARASKRNYSSESPKQFAGAEDNEFNRERARIAEHGGESGEFWRKLSLYVAVPCIIVASVNAKLRWDAHWEHVAHEEHENPRDERPEYPYQNIRTKNYFWGDGDKTLFWNDKVNYHKKDE
;
A
#
# COMPACT_ATOMS: atom_id res chain seq x y z
N MET A 1 87.58 14.19 41.46
CA MET A 1 87.32 12.85 40.89
C MET A 1 85.87 12.79 40.45
N PHE A 2 85.65 12.26 39.26
CA PHE A 2 84.38 12.25 38.54
C PHE A 2 83.30 11.43 39.25
N ALA A 3 82.04 11.91 39.22
CA ALA A 3 80.86 11.06 39.39
C ALA A 3 79.89 11.34 38.23
N ALA A 4 79.73 10.32 37.39
CA ALA A 4 78.89 10.31 36.21
C ALA A 4 77.47 9.84 36.56
N ARG A 5 76.49 10.54 35.98
CA ARG A 5 75.22 10.06 35.41
C ARG A 5 74.44 8.96 36.15
N THR A 6 73.23 9.33 36.59
CA THR A 6 72.00 8.55 36.31
C THR A 6 70.79 9.47 36.23
N ALA A 7 70.34 9.78 35.01
CA ALA A 7 69.06 10.45 34.79
C ALA A 7 67.97 9.37 34.64
N PHE A 8 67.11 9.21 35.66
CA PHE A 8 65.87 8.47 35.52
C PHE A 8 64.84 9.35 34.80
N ARG A 9 64.56 9.05 33.53
CA ARG A 9 63.41 9.61 32.82
C ARG A 9 62.15 8.87 33.25
N ALA A 10 61.38 9.46 34.17
CA ALA A 10 60.00 9.07 34.40
C ALA A 10 59.10 9.89 33.46
N ALA A 11 58.62 9.28 32.37
CA ALA A 11 57.57 9.87 31.55
C ALA A 11 56.21 9.47 32.15
N PRO A 12 55.33 10.43 32.50
CA PRO A 12 53.95 10.08 32.86
C PRO A 12 53.23 9.59 31.59
N ARG A 13 52.89 8.31 31.54
CA ARG A 13 51.91 7.80 30.57
C ARG A 13 50.53 8.32 30.98
N GLN A 14 50.12 9.45 30.41
CA GLN A 14 48.73 9.89 30.47
C GLN A 14 47.88 8.91 29.67
N ALA A 15 47.26 7.94 30.35
CA ALA A 15 46.20 7.15 29.77
C ALA A 15 44.98 8.08 29.57
N LEU A 16 44.72 8.48 28.32
CA LEU A 16 43.46 9.11 27.95
C LEU A 16 42.35 8.07 28.14
N ALA A 17 41.62 8.18 29.25
CA ALA A 17 40.36 7.46 29.42
C ALA A 17 39.41 7.92 28.30
N ARG A 18 39.23 7.08 27.28
CA ARG A 18 38.20 7.28 26.26
C ARG A 18 36.85 7.17 26.96
N ALA A 19 36.21 8.32 27.22
CA ALA A 19 34.83 8.36 27.66
C ALA A 19 33.98 7.51 26.68
N PRO A 20 33.09 6.64 27.15
CA PRO A 20 32.21 5.91 26.26
C PRO A 20 31.31 6.94 25.56
N ALA A 21 31.45 7.07 24.24
CA ALA A 21 30.50 7.79 23.43
C ALA A 21 29.15 7.11 23.63
N ARG A 22 28.30 7.69 24.48
CA ARG A 22 26.88 7.31 24.52
C ARG A 22 26.32 7.71 23.16
N ALA A 23 26.27 6.75 22.26
CA ALA A 23 25.53 6.85 21.02
C ALA A 23 24.07 7.07 21.40
N SER A 24 23.67 8.35 21.50
CA SER A 24 22.28 8.74 21.58
C SER A 24 21.64 8.26 20.28
N LYS A 25 20.99 7.09 20.33
CA LYS A 25 20.10 6.66 19.27
C LYS A 25 19.02 7.74 19.19
N ARG A 26 19.10 8.58 18.16
CA ARG A 26 18.05 9.52 17.78
C ARG A 26 16.81 8.70 17.41
N ASN A 27 15.97 8.43 18.41
CA ASN A 27 14.63 7.91 18.18
C ASN A 27 13.79 9.08 17.67
N TYR A 28 13.42 9.02 16.39
CA TYR A 28 12.48 9.91 15.70
C TYR A 28 12.88 11.40 15.65
N SER A 29 13.21 11.87 14.44
CA SER A 29 13.34 13.29 14.12
C SER A 29 11.95 13.92 13.99
N SER A 30 11.24 14.12 15.10
CA SER A 30 10.25 15.20 15.12
C SER A 30 11.05 16.51 15.21
N GLU A 31 11.16 17.21 14.08
CA GLU A 31 11.72 18.56 14.08
C GLU A 31 10.90 19.40 15.09
N SER A 32 11.56 20.02 16.06
CA SER A 32 10.89 20.92 17.01
C SER A 32 10.15 22.00 16.24
N PRO A 33 8.97 22.48 16.71
CA PRO A 33 8.23 23.54 16.02
C PRO A 33 9.18 24.69 15.66
N LYS A 34 9.27 25.03 14.38
CA LYS A 34 10.16 26.11 13.91
C LYS A 34 9.64 27.42 14.47
N GLN A 35 10.24 27.88 15.55
CA GLN A 35 9.99 29.20 16.10
C GLN A 35 10.90 30.18 15.34
N PHE A 36 10.34 30.80 14.30
CA PHE A 36 11.07 31.77 13.49
C PHE A 36 11.48 32.97 14.35
N ALA A 37 12.73 33.42 14.21
CA ALA A 37 13.25 34.60 14.89
C ALA A 37 14.19 35.39 13.96
N GLY A 38 14.17 36.72 14.06
CA GLY A 38 15.04 37.59 13.26
C GLY A 38 14.73 37.55 11.77
N ALA A 39 15.75 37.43 10.92
CA ALA A 39 15.60 37.46 9.45
C ALA A 39 14.86 36.24 8.87
N GLU A 40 14.67 35.18 9.65
CA GLU A 40 13.91 34.00 9.26
C GLU A 40 12.38 34.21 9.42
N ASP A 41 11.95 35.20 10.21
CA ASP A 41 10.54 35.56 10.38
C ASP A 41 10.07 36.49 9.25
N ASN A 42 10.02 35.94 8.04
CA ASN A 42 9.47 36.60 6.87
C ASN A 42 8.10 35.98 6.48
N GLU A 43 7.31 36.70 5.70
CA GLU A 43 5.96 36.25 5.33
C GLU A 43 5.97 34.89 4.61
N PHE A 44 6.95 34.65 3.76
CA PHE A 44 7.13 33.41 3.02
C PHE A 44 7.33 32.19 3.95
N ASN A 45 8.24 32.30 4.93
CA ASN A 45 8.52 31.21 5.87
C ASN A 45 7.33 30.96 6.80
N ARG A 46 6.60 32.01 7.19
CA ARG A 46 5.35 31.89 7.97
C ARG A 46 4.26 31.17 7.18
N GLU A 47 4.09 31.49 5.90
CA GLU A 47 3.13 30.82 5.03
C GLU A 47 3.45 29.34 4.87
N ARG A 48 4.72 28.99 4.65
CA ARG A 48 5.15 27.59 4.54
C ARG A 48 4.92 26.80 5.83
N ALA A 49 5.15 27.41 6.99
CA ALA A 49 4.85 26.77 8.26
C ALA A 49 3.35 26.52 8.44
N ARG A 50 2.50 27.50 8.09
CA ARG A 50 1.04 27.30 8.11
C ARG A 50 0.58 26.20 7.16
N ILE A 51 1.14 26.14 5.95
CA ILE A 51 0.85 25.05 5.00
C ILE A 51 1.27 23.70 5.57
N ALA A 52 2.44 23.62 6.21
CA ALA A 52 2.93 22.38 6.81
C ALA A 52 2.03 21.93 7.99
N GLU A 53 1.64 22.86 8.87
CA GLU A 53 0.71 22.60 9.98
C GLU A 53 -0.66 22.14 9.47
N HIS A 54 -1.25 22.89 8.54
CA HIS A 54 -2.53 22.55 7.92
C HIS A 54 -2.47 21.21 7.18
N GLY A 55 -1.35 20.89 6.52
CA GLY A 55 -1.12 19.61 5.88
C GLY A 55 -1.07 18.45 6.88
N GLY A 56 -0.46 18.68 8.06
CA GLY A 56 -0.45 17.72 9.16
C GLY A 56 -1.85 17.45 9.71
N GLU A 57 -2.62 18.51 9.99
CA GLU A 57 -4.00 18.40 10.47
C GLU A 57 -4.92 17.73 9.45
N SER A 58 -4.82 18.13 8.18
CA SER A 58 -5.59 17.54 7.09
C SER A 58 -5.24 16.07 6.89
N GLY A 59 -3.95 15.72 6.94
CA GLY A 59 -3.50 14.33 6.85
C GLY A 59 -4.06 13.46 7.98
N GLU A 60 -4.03 13.98 9.21
CA GLU A 60 -4.60 13.29 10.37
C GLU A 60 -6.11 13.11 10.25
N PHE A 61 -6.82 14.14 9.77
CA PHE A 61 -8.25 14.08 9.51
C PHE A 61 -8.60 13.00 8.48
N TRP A 62 -7.92 12.96 7.33
CA TRP A 62 -8.16 11.95 6.29
C TRP A 62 -7.79 10.55 6.77
N ARG A 63 -6.72 10.39 7.55
CA ARG A 63 -6.37 9.11 8.16
C ARG A 63 -7.50 8.59 9.06
N LYS A 64 -8.06 9.45 9.91
CA LYS A 64 -9.19 9.08 10.77
C LYS A 64 -10.42 8.75 9.94
N LEU A 65 -10.75 9.55 8.92
CA LEU A 65 -11.90 9.29 8.07
C LEU A 65 -11.79 7.94 7.34
N SER A 66 -10.62 7.62 6.77
CA SER A 66 -10.39 6.34 6.13
C SER A 66 -10.55 5.16 7.11
N LEU A 67 -10.00 5.27 8.31
CA LEU A 67 -10.04 4.18 9.29
C LEU A 67 -11.41 4.03 9.98
N TYR A 68 -12.08 5.12 10.30
CA TYR A 68 -13.31 5.09 11.09
C TYR A 68 -14.59 5.17 10.26
N VAL A 69 -14.50 5.54 8.98
CA VAL A 69 -15.66 5.57 8.08
C VAL A 69 -15.48 4.61 6.92
N ALA A 70 -14.41 4.76 6.13
CA ALA A 70 -14.26 3.94 4.92
C ALA A 70 -14.12 2.45 5.24
N VAL A 71 -13.31 2.08 6.25
CA VAL A 71 -13.14 0.66 6.65
C VAL A 71 -14.47 0.04 7.12
N PRO A 72 -15.24 0.62 8.05
CA PRO A 72 -16.57 0.10 8.41
C PRO A 72 -17.53 -0.01 7.21
N CYS A 73 -17.56 0.99 6.33
CA CYS A 73 -18.41 0.95 5.12
C CYS A 73 -18.02 -0.21 4.21
N ILE A 74 -16.72 -0.45 4.01
CA ILE A 74 -16.22 -1.58 3.22
C ILE A 74 -16.63 -2.90 3.86
N ILE A 75 -16.51 -3.04 5.19
CA ILE A 75 -16.92 -4.27 5.89
C ILE A 75 -18.40 -4.56 5.63
N VAL A 76 -19.28 -3.58 5.81
CA VAL A 76 -20.72 -3.74 5.56
C VAL A 76 -20.99 -4.10 4.10
N ALA A 77 -20.35 -3.41 3.16
CA ALA A 77 -20.48 -3.70 1.73
C ALA A 77 -19.97 -5.12 1.38
N SER A 78 -18.86 -5.56 1.98
CA SER A 78 -18.31 -6.90 1.78
C SER A 78 -19.24 -7.99 2.32
N VAL A 79 -19.87 -7.79 3.48
CA VAL A 79 -20.87 -8.74 3.99
C VAL A 79 -22.07 -8.80 3.04
N ASN A 80 -22.58 -7.66 2.57
CA ASN A 80 -23.68 -7.64 1.61
C ASN A 80 -23.31 -8.36 0.30
N ALA A 81 -22.12 -8.08 -0.25
CA ALA A 81 -21.62 -8.72 -1.45
C ALA A 81 -21.47 -10.24 -1.26
N LYS A 82 -20.99 -10.69 -0.09
CA LYS A 82 -20.86 -12.13 0.20
C LYS A 82 -22.22 -12.84 0.22
N LEU A 83 -23.23 -12.24 0.85
CA LEU A 83 -24.58 -12.81 0.87
C LEU A 83 -25.16 -12.93 -0.55
N ARG A 84 -24.96 -11.90 -1.39
CA ARG A 84 -25.41 -11.92 -2.79
C ARG A 84 -24.61 -12.89 -3.65
N TRP A 85 -23.32 -13.02 -3.38
CA TRP A 85 -22.44 -13.98 -4.04
C TRP A 85 -22.92 -15.41 -3.77
N ASP A 86 -23.18 -15.77 -2.51
CA ASP A 86 -23.65 -17.11 -2.15
C ASP A 86 -24.99 -17.43 -2.81
N ALA A 87 -25.96 -16.51 -2.70
CA ALA A 87 -27.27 -16.66 -3.35
C ALA A 87 -27.16 -16.77 -4.88
N HIS A 88 -26.24 -16.04 -5.51
CA HIS A 88 -25.99 -16.15 -6.94
C HIS A 88 -25.47 -17.53 -7.33
N TRP A 89 -24.52 -18.09 -6.57
CA TRP A 89 -23.97 -19.41 -6.88
C TRP A 89 -24.95 -20.55 -6.59
N GLU A 90 -25.77 -20.43 -5.57
CA GLU A 90 -26.90 -21.35 -5.34
C GLU A 90 -27.85 -21.32 -6.55
N HIS A 91 -28.25 -20.14 -7.02
CA HIS A 91 -29.11 -20.00 -8.20
C HIS A 91 -28.47 -20.59 -9.47
N VAL A 92 -27.18 -20.31 -9.70
CA VAL A 92 -26.44 -20.86 -10.85
C VAL A 92 -26.39 -22.38 -10.79
N ALA A 93 -26.15 -22.97 -9.61
CA ALA A 93 -26.13 -24.42 -9.44
C ALA A 93 -27.50 -25.04 -9.70
N HIS A 94 -28.59 -24.44 -9.20
CA HIS A 94 -29.95 -24.89 -9.49
C HIS A 94 -30.30 -24.78 -10.97
N GLU A 95 -30.00 -23.64 -11.60
CA GLU A 95 -30.20 -23.42 -13.02
C GLU A 95 -29.47 -24.45 -13.89
N GLU A 96 -28.26 -24.84 -13.52
CA GLU A 96 -27.47 -25.81 -14.27
C GLU A 96 -28.08 -27.22 -14.22
N HIS A 97 -28.75 -27.58 -13.12
CA HIS A 97 -29.44 -28.86 -13.00
C HIS A 97 -30.81 -28.88 -13.71
N GLU A 98 -31.54 -27.77 -13.70
CA GLU A 98 -32.88 -27.69 -14.30
C GLU A 98 -32.87 -27.34 -15.79
N ASN A 99 -31.97 -26.45 -16.21
CA ASN A 99 -31.85 -25.97 -17.59
C ASN A 99 -30.36 -25.81 -17.93
N PRO A 100 -29.65 -26.91 -18.21
CA PRO A 100 -28.23 -26.92 -18.55
C PRO A 100 -27.91 -25.87 -19.62
N ARG A 101 -26.83 -25.12 -19.43
CA ARG A 101 -26.48 -23.98 -20.29
C ARG A 101 -26.17 -24.38 -21.73
N ASP A 102 -25.58 -25.56 -21.91
CA ASP A 102 -25.33 -26.19 -23.20
C ASP A 102 -26.60 -26.57 -23.95
N GLU A 103 -27.72 -26.78 -23.27
CA GLU A 103 -29.01 -27.05 -23.92
C GLU A 103 -29.72 -25.77 -24.38
N ARG A 104 -29.41 -24.61 -23.77
CA ARG A 104 -30.08 -23.31 -24.06
C ARG A 104 -29.85 -22.89 -25.52
N PRO A 105 -30.88 -22.40 -26.23
CA PRO A 105 -30.72 -21.95 -27.61
C PRO A 105 -29.75 -20.77 -27.67
N GLU A 106 -28.78 -20.85 -28.58
CA GLU A 106 -27.90 -19.72 -28.90
C GLU A 106 -28.53 -18.93 -30.04
N TYR A 107 -28.73 -17.64 -29.81
CA TYR A 107 -29.31 -16.78 -30.84
C TYR A 107 -28.22 -16.23 -31.77
N PRO A 108 -28.53 -15.89 -33.03
CA PRO A 108 -27.53 -15.43 -34.01
C PRO A 108 -26.77 -14.14 -33.63
N TYR A 109 -27.30 -13.37 -32.68
CA TYR A 109 -26.66 -12.16 -32.17
C TYR A 109 -25.71 -12.43 -30.99
N GLN A 110 -25.72 -13.64 -30.43
CA GLN A 110 -24.82 -14.08 -29.38
C GLN A 110 -23.53 -14.65 -30.00
N ASN A 111 -22.41 -14.51 -29.28
CA ASN A 111 -21.08 -14.99 -29.69
C ASN A 111 -20.70 -14.79 -31.16
N ILE A 112 -21.10 -13.68 -31.79
CA ILE A 112 -20.70 -13.37 -33.17
C ILE A 112 -19.16 -13.35 -33.28
N ARG A 113 -18.63 -14.06 -34.28
CA ARG A 113 -17.21 -14.05 -34.67
C ARG A 113 -17.10 -13.76 -36.17
N THR A 114 -16.79 -12.51 -36.52
CA THR A 114 -16.51 -12.13 -37.92
C THR A 114 -15.07 -12.47 -38.33
N LYS A 115 -14.15 -12.42 -37.36
CA LYS A 115 -12.76 -12.87 -37.47
C LYS A 115 -12.38 -13.52 -36.14
N ASN A 116 -11.69 -14.65 -36.22
CA ASN A 116 -11.19 -15.35 -35.05
C ASN A 116 -10.16 -14.48 -34.30
N TYR A 117 -10.10 -14.67 -32.97
CA TYR A 117 -9.05 -14.07 -32.15
C TYR A 117 -7.68 -14.59 -32.60
N PHE A 118 -6.64 -13.78 -32.40
CA PHE A 118 -5.27 -14.12 -32.82
C PHE A 118 -4.52 -15.00 -31.79
N TRP A 119 -5.19 -15.43 -30.72
CA TRP A 119 -4.63 -16.23 -29.64
C TRP A 119 -5.49 -17.45 -29.35
N GLY A 120 -4.90 -18.43 -28.65
CA GLY A 120 -5.61 -19.62 -28.19
C GLY A 120 -6.22 -20.40 -29.36
N ASP A 121 -7.49 -20.76 -29.21
CA ASP A 121 -8.30 -21.46 -30.22
C ASP A 121 -8.99 -20.50 -31.22
N GLY A 122 -8.79 -19.19 -31.05
CA GLY A 122 -9.40 -18.15 -31.87
C GLY A 122 -10.86 -17.86 -31.55
N ASP A 123 -11.43 -18.49 -30.53
CA ASP A 123 -12.88 -18.45 -30.25
C ASP A 123 -13.21 -17.87 -28.87
N LYS A 124 -12.37 -18.23 -27.88
CA LYS A 124 -12.53 -17.83 -26.49
C LYS A 124 -11.92 -16.45 -26.22
N THR A 125 -12.67 -15.62 -25.51
CA THR A 125 -12.21 -14.31 -25.04
C THR A 125 -11.18 -14.45 -23.90
N LEU A 126 -10.50 -13.35 -23.56
CA LEU A 126 -9.51 -13.36 -22.46
C LEU A 126 -10.11 -13.73 -21.09
N PHE A 127 -11.38 -13.41 -20.87
CA PHE A 127 -12.13 -13.72 -19.64
C PHE A 127 -13.18 -14.80 -19.87
N TRP A 128 -12.92 -15.71 -20.82
CA TRP A 128 -13.81 -16.83 -21.07
C TRP A 128 -13.77 -17.84 -19.92
N ASN A 129 -14.95 -18.24 -19.45
CA ASN A 129 -15.08 -19.29 -18.44
C ASN A 129 -16.03 -20.37 -18.96
N ASP A 130 -15.49 -21.57 -19.20
CA ASP A 130 -16.23 -22.73 -19.74
C ASP A 130 -17.40 -23.18 -18.84
N LYS A 131 -17.45 -22.73 -17.58
CA LYS A 131 -18.57 -23.02 -16.66
C LYS A 131 -19.78 -22.11 -16.86
N VAL A 132 -19.61 -20.95 -17.49
CA VAL A 132 -20.70 -19.96 -17.63
C VAL A 132 -20.95 -19.53 -19.06
N ASN A 133 -19.93 -19.64 -19.92
CA ASN A 133 -19.96 -19.27 -21.32
C ASN A 133 -19.95 -20.53 -22.17
N TYR A 134 -20.84 -20.60 -23.14
CA TYR A 134 -20.91 -21.64 -24.15
C TYR A 134 -20.97 -20.99 -25.52
N HIS A 135 -20.48 -21.69 -26.54
CA HIS A 135 -20.61 -21.30 -27.93
C HIS A 135 -20.96 -22.54 -28.75
N LYS A 136 -22.18 -22.56 -29.27
CA LYS A 136 -22.72 -23.52 -30.21
C LYS A 136 -22.28 -23.08 -31.59
N LYS A 137 -21.40 -23.87 -32.18
CA LYS A 137 -21.09 -23.75 -33.60
C LYS A 137 -22.21 -24.46 -34.33
N ASP A 138 -22.88 -23.75 -35.22
CA ASP A 138 -23.77 -24.39 -36.18
C ASP A 138 -22.93 -25.40 -36.97
N GLU A 139 -23.30 -26.68 -36.94
CA GLU A 139 -22.72 -27.71 -37.81
C GLU A 139 -23.05 -27.44 -39.29
#